data_AF-A0A968ZEX1-F1
#
_entry.id   AF-A0A968ZEX1-F1
#
_cell.length_a   1.000
_cell.length_b   1.000
_cell.length_c   1.000
_cell.angle_alpha   90.00
_cell.angle_beta   90.00
_cell.angle_gamma   90.00
#
_symmetry.space_group_name_H-M   'P 1'
#
loop_
_entity.id
_entity.type
_entity.pdbx_description
1 polymer ?
#
loop_
_entity_poly.entity_id
_entity_poly.type
_entity_poly.pdbx_seq_one_letter_code
_entity_poly.pdbx_strand_id
1 'polypeptide(L)'
;MPVHAAVALERSKDPHEAAAAWQALRDHPGLVHHDYEAALVTFNYGLAAARLDADSVEARRALIDSQRRLEQVADDFESAGQRDRAFDCYQILLRLGKESHQFENLAEGYLNCIRVLRDDHLTFYVLQYYEDFIRLALERDEFHAASTLYQEAATYAARANLPYDRFYRQRAAQTWVRCASKFQEQGAPVQMIANALLAATSQFSAIGDYPAVRDTFSRLSALDFPEHTKKRFKAIAGRYNGMPGVSVDIPGLPEYLKHNNAYADIWFADLLEWEMDGDPMAVSASIVGDLKYPNRIRRRALVALLTICDAQLRQVHNDPQTSATVAGLLGELATAPASRPCSGSAPSCRRSAC
;
A
#
# COMPACT_ATOMS: atom_id res chain seq x y z
N MET A 1 24.47 -17.13 -0.04
CA MET A 1 23.15 -16.49 -0.17
C MET A 1 22.37 -16.62 1.14
N PRO A 2 22.81 -15.96 2.23
CA PRO A 2 22.07 -15.91 3.49
C PRO A 2 20.64 -15.34 3.40
N VAL A 3 20.35 -14.36 2.54
CA VAL A 3 18.99 -13.82 2.36
C VAL A 3 18.07 -14.87 1.74
N HIS A 4 18.49 -15.55 0.66
CA HIS A 4 17.70 -16.63 0.07
C HIS A 4 17.39 -17.74 1.10
N ALA A 5 18.35 -18.06 1.97
CA ALA A 5 18.15 -19.04 3.04
C ALA A 5 17.10 -18.56 4.06
N ALA A 6 17.20 -17.31 4.54
CA ALA A 6 16.24 -16.74 5.48
C ALA A 6 14.81 -16.68 4.90
N VAL A 7 14.66 -16.28 3.63
CA VAL A 7 13.37 -16.26 2.93
C VAL A 7 12.82 -17.68 2.75
N ALA A 8 13.66 -18.67 2.44
CA ALA A 8 13.23 -20.06 2.32
C ALA A 8 12.71 -20.63 3.65
N LEU A 9 13.38 -20.31 4.76
CA LEU A 9 12.97 -20.70 6.12
C LEU A 9 11.67 -20.02 6.55
N GLU A 10 11.48 -18.76 6.16
CA GLU A 10 10.22 -18.08 6.42
C GLU A 10 9.06 -18.71 5.62
N ARG A 11 9.31 -19.10 4.36
CA ARG A 11 8.33 -19.80 3.52
C ARG A 11 8.04 -21.23 4.00
N SER A 12 8.99 -21.90 4.66
CA SER A 12 8.76 -23.21 5.28
C SER A 12 7.93 -23.13 6.57
N LYS A 13 7.59 -21.92 7.03
CA LYS A 13 6.82 -21.65 8.26
C LYS A 13 7.51 -22.18 9.52
N ASP A 14 8.83 -22.21 9.53
CA ASP A 14 9.60 -22.44 10.75
C ASP A 14 10.02 -21.08 11.34
N PRO A 15 9.30 -20.56 12.35
CA PRO A 15 9.56 -19.23 12.88
C PRO A 15 10.89 -19.16 13.65
N HIS A 16 11.38 -20.29 14.19
CA HIS A 16 12.59 -20.31 15.02
C HIS A 16 13.83 -20.20 14.15
N GLU A 17 13.92 -21.05 13.12
CA GLU A 17 15.03 -20.98 12.17
C GLU A 17 15.01 -19.68 11.35
N ALA A 18 13.82 -19.19 10.98
CA ALA A 18 13.69 -17.91 10.28
C ALA A 18 14.18 -16.73 11.15
N ALA A 19 13.77 -16.66 12.42
CA ALA A 19 14.21 -15.57 13.30
C ALA A 19 15.74 -15.59 13.51
N ALA A 20 16.33 -16.77 13.70
CA ALA A 20 17.77 -16.92 13.85
C ALA A 20 18.53 -16.51 12.57
N ALA A 21 18.02 -16.87 11.39
CA ALA A 21 18.61 -16.48 10.11
C ALA A 21 18.53 -14.96 9.88
N TRP A 22 17.40 -14.34 10.18
CA TRP A 22 17.24 -12.89 10.10
C TRP A 22 18.10 -12.15 11.13
N GLN A 23 18.24 -12.70 12.34
CA GLN A 23 19.12 -12.13 13.36
C GLN A 23 20.58 -12.12 12.92
N ALA A 24 21.07 -13.23 12.35
CA ALA A 24 22.43 -13.34 11.84
C ALA A 24 22.70 -12.34 10.70
N LEU A 25 21.68 -12.03 9.88
CA LEU A 25 21.78 -11.03 8.82
C LEU A 25 21.88 -9.60 9.33
N ARG A 26 21.38 -9.27 10.54
CA ARG A 26 21.45 -7.90 11.09
C ARG A 26 22.87 -7.40 11.28
N ASP A 27 23.78 -8.30 11.61
CA ASP A 27 25.20 -8.01 11.82
C ASP A 27 26.03 -8.17 10.54
N HIS A 28 25.39 -8.34 9.38
CA HIS A 28 26.08 -8.55 8.12
C HIS A 28 26.88 -7.30 7.70
N PRO A 29 28.19 -7.40 7.43
CA PRO A 29 29.04 -6.24 7.14
C PRO A 29 28.63 -5.49 5.87
N GLY A 30 27.97 -6.18 4.93
CA GLY A 30 27.42 -5.57 3.73
C GLY A 30 26.26 -4.60 3.97
N LEU A 31 25.67 -4.53 5.17
CA LEU A 31 24.54 -3.64 5.46
C LEU A 31 24.96 -2.25 5.99
N VAL A 32 26.24 -2.04 6.32
CA VAL A 32 26.72 -0.83 7.01
C VAL A 32 26.44 0.47 6.24
N HIS A 33 26.35 0.41 4.92
CA HIS A 33 26.09 1.56 4.04
C HIS A 33 24.77 1.43 3.26
N HIS A 34 23.90 0.51 3.70
CA HIS A 34 22.67 0.12 3.01
C HIS A 34 21.50 0.26 3.99
N ASP A 35 21.14 1.51 4.29
CA ASP A 35 20.15 1.83 5.33
C ASP A 35 18.77 1.24 5.02
N TYR A 36 18.39 1.21 3.74
CA TYR A 36 17.14 0.58 3.29
C TYR A 36 17.15 -0.93 3.58
N GLU A 37 18.15 -1.65 3.09
CA GLU A 37 18.26 -3.10 3.28
C GLU A 37 18.43 -3.47 4.76
N ALA A 38 19.17 -2.66 5.53
CA ALA A 38 19.28 -2.81 6.98
C ALA A 38 17.91 -2.65 7.68
N ALA A 39 17.07 -1.72 7.21
CA ALA A 39 15.71 -1.55 7.70
C ALA A 39 14.83 -2.76 7.36
N LEU A 40 14.96 -3.34 6.16
CA LEU A 40 14.24 -4.55 5.73
C LEU A 40 14.64 -5.80 6.53
N VAL A 41 15.94 -6.00 6.77
CA VAL A 41 16.41 -7.12 7.61
C VAL A 41 15.88 -6.99 9.04
N THR A 42 15.91 -5.77 9.59
CA THR A 42 15.37 -5.49 10.92
C THR A 42 13.85 -5.69 10.98
N PHE A 43 13.14 -5.32 9.91
CA PHE A 43 11.70 -5.57 9.73
C PHE A 43 11.38 -7.07 9.78
N ASN A 44 12.05 -7.86 8.92
CA ASN A 44 11.80 -9.30 8.81
C ASN A 44 12.17 -10.04 10.10
N TYR A 45 13.25 -9.64 10.76
CA TYR A 45 13.58 -10.14 12.10
C TYR A 45 12.46 -9.83 13.09
N GLY A 46 11.98 -8.58 13.15
CA GLY A 46 10.89 -8.18 14.05
C GLY A 46 9.61 -8.98 13.83
N LEU A 47 9.23 -9.22 12.57
CA LEU A 47 8.07 -10.07 12.24
C LEU A 47 8.27 -11.53 12.63
N ALA A 48 9.43 -12.11 12.32
CA ALA A 48 9.73 -13.50 12.67
C ALA A 48 9.77 -13.71 14.19
N ALA A 49 10.39 -12.78 14.93
CA ALA A 49 10.45 -12.80 16.39
C ALA A 49 9.07 -12.61 17.03
N ALA A 50 8.22 -11.74 16.49
CA ALA A 50 6.85 -11.55 16.97
C ALA A 50 5.96 -12.79 16.76
N ARG A 51 6.25 -13.62 15.73
CA ARG A 51 5.57 -14.91 15.53
C ARG A 51 5.99 -15.98 16.54
N LEU A 52 7.22 -15.90 17.07
CA LEU A 52 7.70 -16.77 18.14
C LEU A 52 7.09 -16.38 19.48
N ASP A 53 7.12 -15.09 19.78
CA ASP A 53 6.60 -14.51 21.01
C ASP A 53 6.00 -13.12 20.73
N ALA A 54 4.68 -13.04 20.76
CA ALA A 54 3.93 -11.82 20.49
C ALA A 54 4.21 -10.70 21.52
N ASP A 55 4.62 -11.08 22.74
CA ASP A 55 4.93 -10.14 23.82
C ASP A 55 6.43 -9.83 23.93
N SER A 56 7.24 -10.32 22.99
CA SER A 56 8.68 -10.08 22.95
C SER A 56 8.99 -8.58 22.83
N VAL A 57 9.63 -8.05 23.89
CA VAL A 57 10.12 -6.67 23.92
C VAL A 57 11.16 -6.45 22.82
N GLU A 58 11.94 -7.49 22.48
CA GLU A 58 12.95 -7.41 21.43
C GLU A 58 12.30 -7.31 20.04
N ALA A 59 11.29 -8.13 19.76
CA ALA A 59 10.54 -8.07 18.52
C ALA A 59 9.90 -6.69 18.33
N ARG A 60 9.26 -6.17 19.38
CA ARG A 60 8.65 -4.82 19.36
C ARG A 60 9.69 -3.73 19.15
N ARG A 61 10.86 -3.83 19.79
CA ARG A 61 11.97 -2.89 19.60
C ARG A 61 12.51 -2.92 18.17
N ALA A 62 12.65 -4.11 17.59
CA ALA A 62 13.10 -4.26 16.20
C ALA A 62 12.11 -3.64 15.22
N LEU A 63 10.80 -3.87 15.40
CA LEU A 63 9.77 -3.26 14.56
C LEU A 63 9.76 -1.72 14.66
N ILE A 64 9.88 -1.16 15.86
CA ILE A 64 9.97 0.30 16.05
C ILE A 64 11.24 0.86 15.39
N ASP A 65 12.39 0.19 15.55
CA ASP A 65 13.63 0.64 14.91
C ASP A 65 13.55 0.58 13.38
N SER A 66 12.95 -0.48 12.85
CA SER A 66 12.70 -0.62 11.42
C SER A 66 11.75 0.45 10.90
N GLN A 67 10.64 0.73 11.60
CA GLN A 67 9.72 1.81 11.23
C GLN A 67 10.44 3.16 11.10
N ARG A 68 11.18 3.56 12.13
CA ARG A 68 11.92 4.82 12.13
C ARG A 68 12.95 4.90 11.00
N ARG A 69 13.64 3.79 10.70
CA ARG A 69 14.59 3.72 9.58
C ARG A 69 13.89 3.84 8.24
N LEU A 70 12.76 3.16 8.05
CA LEU A 70 11.97 3.23 6.82
C LEU A 70 11.40 4.62 6.56
N GLU A 71 10.95 5.32 7.61
CA GLU A 71 10.50 6.72 7.52
C GLU A 71 11.65 7.63 7.04
N GLN A 72 12.82 7.55 7.69
CA GLN A 72 13.98 8.34 7.29
C GLN A 72 14.43 8.02 5.85
N VAL A 73 14.49 6.74 5.50
CA VAL A 73 14.90 6.31 4.15
C VAL A 73 13.87 6.74 3.10
N ALA A 74 12.57 6.74 3.43
CA ALA A 74 11.54 7.27 2.53
C ALA A 74 11.76 8.76 2.26
N ASP A 75 12.02 9.56 3.30
CA ASP A 75 12.31 11.00 3.17
C ASP A 75 13.58 11.27 2.35
N ASP A 76 14.62 10.46 2.55
CA ASP A 76 15.86 10.54 1.78
C ASP A 76 15.61 10.23 0.30
N PHE A 77 14.81 9.20 0.00
CA PHE A 77 14.40 8.87 -1.36
C PHE A 77 13.54 9.97 -1.99
N GLU A 78 12.60 10.57 -1.26
CA GLU A 78 11.80 11.70 -1.73
C GLU A 78 12.69 12.90 -2.06
N SER A 79 13.62 13.22 -1.17
CA SER A 79 14.59 14.32 -1.35
C SER A 79 15.49 14.10 -2.56
N ALA A 80 15.83 12.83 -2.85
CA ALA A 80 16.57 12.42 -4.03
C ALA A 80 15.71 12.31 -5.30
N GLY A 81 14.39 12.50 -5.22
CA GLY A 81 13.44 12.35 -6.34
C GLY A 81 13.16 10.90 -6.75
N GLN A 82 13.54 9.92 -5.93
CA GLN A 82 13.34 8.49 -6.16
C GLN A 82 11.97 8.04 -5.60
N ARG A 83 10.89 8.53 -6.20
CA ARG A 83 9.51 8.31 -5.70
C ARG A 83 9.12 6.84 -5.67
N ASP A 84 9.53 6.05 -6.66
CA ASP A 84 9.28 4.60 -6.69
C ASP A 84 9.85 3.90 -5.44
N ARG A 85 11.05 4.31 -5.00
CA ARG A 85 11.69 3.76 -3.80
C ARG A 85 11.04 4.23 -2.51
N ALA A 86 10.61 5.49 -2.46
CA ALA A 86 9.83 6.00 -1.33
C ALA A 86 8.48 5.26 -1.22
N PHE A 87 7.84 4.94 -2.35
CA PHE A 87 6.61 4.15 -2.40
C PHE A 87 6.81 2.74 -1.83
N ASP A 88 7.91 2.06 -2.17
CA ASP A 88 8.27 0.77 -1.59
C ASP A 88 8.34 0.85 -0.05
N CYS A 89 8.98 1.90 0.50
CA CYS A 89 9.03 2.14 1.94
C CYS A 89 7.62 2.29 2.55
N TYR A 90 6.74 3.08 1.93
CA TYR A 90 5.37 3.28 2.43
C TYR A 90 4.54 1.99 2.39
N GLN A 91 4.74 1.12 1.40
CA GLN A 91 4.07 -0.19 1.35
C GLN A 91 4.54 -1.11 2.49
N ILE A 92 5.81 -1.04 2.88
CA ILE A 92 6.33 -1.79 4.02
C ILE A 92 5.79 -1.22 5.34
N LEU A 93 5.73 0.10 5.48
CA LEU A 93 5.10 0.76 6.63
C LEU A 93 3.62 0.38 6.77
N LEU A 94 2.90 0.27 5.66
CA LEU A 94 1.53 -0.26 5.64
C LEU A 94 1.47 -1.70 6.16
N ARG A 95 2.40 -2.56 5.75
CA ARG A 95 2.49 -3.93 6.25
C ARG A 95 2.74 -3.95 7.76
N LEU A 96 3.66 -3.11 8.24
CA LEU A 96 3.95 -2.97 9.67
C LEU A 96 2.73 -2.49 10.46
N GLY A 97 2.03 -1.47 9.97
CA GLY A 97 0.80 -0.96 10.59
C GLY A 97 -0.31 -2.01 10.68
N LYS A 98 -0.41 -2.91 9.70
CA LYS A 98 -1.42 -4.00 9.71
C LYS A 98 -1.13 -4.98 10.86
N GLU A 99 0.14 -5.26 11.11
CA GLU A 99 0.60 -6.19 12.16
C GLU A 99 0.59 -5.52 13.56
N SER A 100 0.92 -4.22 13.66
CA SER A 100 0.91 -3.48 14.93
C SER A 100 -0.48 -3.04 15.39
N HIS A 101 -1.49 -3.20 14.53
CA HIS A 101 -2.86 -2.74 14.71
C HIS A 101 -3.04 -1.23 14.98
N GLN A 102 -2.00 -0.41 14.79
CA GLN A 102 -2.05 1.03 14.99
C GLN A 102 -2.68 1.74 13.78
N PHE A 103 -3.83 2.38 14.00
CA PHE A 103 -4.58 3.03 12.92
C PHE A 103 -3.85 4.25 12.34
N GLU A 104 -3.12 5.01 13.17
CA GLU A 104 -2.38 6.20 12.73
C GLU A 104 -1.29 5.86 11.71
N ASN A 105 -0.45 4.86 11.99
CA ASN A 105 0.59 4.42 11.07
C ASN A 105 0.00 3.85 9.76
N LEU A 106 -1.15 3.16 9.86
CA LEU A 106 -1.88 2.69 8.68
C LEU A 106 -2.39 3.87 7.84
N ALA A 107 -2.97 4.88 8.48
CA ALA A 107 -3.47 6.06 7.82
C ALA A 107 -2.37 6.81 7.08
N GLU A 108 -1.24 7.03 7.74
CA GLU A 108 -0.07 7.68 7.16
C GLU A 108 0.46 6.92 5.94
N GLY A 109 0.64 5.59 6.07
CA GLY A 109 1.10 4.76 4.96
C GLY A 109 0.16 4.82 3.75
N TYR A 110 -1.16 4.78 3.97
CA TYR A 110 -2.14 4.86 2.88
C TYR A 110 -2.13 6.24 2.21
N LEU A 111 -2.09 7.31 3.01
CA LEU A 111 -2.08 8.68 2.49
C LEU A 111 -0.82 8.97 1.66
N ASN A 112 0.34 8.51 2.11
CA ASN A 112 1.59 8.65 1.36
C ASN A 112 1.58 7.83 0.07
N CYS A 113 1.11 6.57 0.10
CA CYS A 113 0.93 5.77 -1.11
C CYS A 113 -0.03 6.45 -2.11
N ILE A 114 -1.18 6.93 -1.64
CA ILE A 114 -2.18 7.62 -2.47
C ILE A 114 -1.57 8.88 -3.11
N ARG A 115 -0.75 9.64 -2.38
CA ARG A 115 -0.07 10.82 -2.91
C ARG A 115 0.86 10.45 -4.07
N VAL A 116 1.74 9.46 -3.89
CA VAL A 116 2.67 9.03 -4.95
C VAL A 116 1.90 8.52 -6.17
N LEU A 117 0.91 7.65 -5.98
CA LEU A 117 0.08 7.10 -7.07
C LEU A 117 -0.70 8.18 -7.83
N ARG A 118 -1.10 9.28 -7.16
CA ARG A 118 -1.75 10.43 -7.80
C ARG A 118 -0.80 11.19 -8.70
N ASP A 119 0.43 11.40 -8.23
CA ASP A 119 1.48 12.11 -8.97
C ASP A 119 1.91 11.32 -10.21
N ASP A 120 1.87 9.98 -10.13
CA ASP A 120 2.17 9.09 -11.26
C ASP A 120 0.96 8.80 -12.17
N HIS A 121 -0.18 9.43 -11.89
CA HIS A 121 -1.43 9.29 -12.65
C HIS A 121 -1.97 7.86 -12.75
N LEU A 122 -1.72 7.02 -11.73
CA LEU A 122 -2.20 5.65 -11.63
C LEU A 122 -3.64 5.61 -11.05
N THR A 123 -4.60 6.13 -11.81
CA THR A 123 -5.95 6.46 -11.34
C THR A 123 -6.72 5.31 -10.67
N PHE A 124 -6.64 4.10 -11.20
CA PHE A 124 -7.33 2.94 -10.61
C PHE A 124 -6.66 2.46 -9.32
N TYR A 125 -5.33 2.54 -9.24
CA TYR A 125 -4.60 2.25 -8.01
C TYR A 125 -4.96 3.24 -6.91
N VAL A 126 -5.06 4.54 -7.23
CA VAL A 126 -5.50 5.56 -6.27
C VAL A 126 -6.87 5.21 -5.68
N LEU A 127 -7.85 4.87 -6.52
CA LEU A 127 -9.18 4.51 -6.04
C LEU A 127 -9.19 3.20 -5.24
N GLN A 128 -8.41 2.20 -5.66
CA GLN A 128 -8.28 0.94 -4.92
C GLN A 128 -7.69 1.18 -3.52
N TYR A 129 -6.65 2.00 -3.41
CA TYR A 129 -6.06 2.36 -2.11
C TYR A 129 -7.04 3.12 -1.23
N TYR A 130 -7.85 4.02 -1.79
CA TYR A 130 -8.95 4.65 -1.06
C TYR A 130 -9.96 3.63 -0.54
N GLU A 131 -10.42 2.69 -1.38
CA GLU A 131 -11.40 1.68 -0.97
C GLU A 131 -10.87 0.74 0.12
N ASP A 132 -9.62 0.31 0.00
CA ASP A 132 -8.99 -0.56 1.00
C ASP A 132 -8.82 0.17 2.34
N PHE A 133 -8.39 1.44 2.31
CA PHE A 133 -8.27 2.24 3.53
C PHE A 133 -9.64 2.54 4.16
N ILE A 134 -10.64 2.85 3.35
CA ILE A 134 -12.02 3.04 3.80
C ILE A 134 -12.56 1.77 4.46
N ARG A 135 -12.35 0.59 3.85
CA ARG A 135 -12.77 -0.69 4.43
C ARG A 135 -12.18 -0.89 5.82
N LEU A 136 -10.87 -0.66 5.94
CA LEU A 136 -10.16 -0.75 7.21
C LEU A 136 -10.69 0.23 8.27
N ALA A 137 -10.97 1.47 7.89
CA ALA A 137 -11.53 2.48 8.79
C ALA A 137 -12.95 2.10 9.24
N LEU A 138 -13.76 1.52 8.35
CA LEU A 138 -15.10 1.03 8.69
C LEU A 138 -15.06 -0.19 9.62
N GLU A 139 -14.12 -1.11 9.44
CA GLU A 139 -13.91 -2.28 10.31
C GLU A 139 -13.51 -1.89 11.74
N ARG A 140 -12.87 -0.72 11.91
CA ARG A 140 -12.50 -0.16 13.22
C ARG A 140 -13.52 0.83 13.78
N ASP A 141 -14.69 0.96 13.15
CA ASP A 141 -15.71 1.96 13.49
C ASP A 141 -15.19 3.43 13.47
N GLU A 142 -14.12 3.71 12.73
CA GLU A 142 -13.58 5.06 12.52
C GLU A 142 -14.38 5.80 11.44
N PHE A 143 -15.67 6.01 11.73
CA PHE A 143 -16.61 6.59 10.76
C PHE A 143 -16.23 8.00 10.31
N HIS A 144 -15.60 8.78 11.18
CA HIS A 144 -15.12 10.12 10.82
C HIS A 144 -14.06 10.03 9.72
N ALA A 145 -13.00 9.25 9.94
CA ALA A 145 -11.94 9.03 8.96
C ALA A 145 -12.49 8.43 7.65
N ALA A 146 -13.30 7.38 7.74
CA ALA A 146 -13.91 6.74 6.57
C ALA A 146 -14.75 7.74 5.74
N SER A 147 -15.52 8.61 6.39
CA SER A 147 -16.35 9.59 5.72
C SER A 147 -15.53 10.69 5.00
N THR A 148 -14.41 11.11 5.59
CA THR A 148 -13.47 12.05 4.95
C THR A 148 -12.79 11.40 3.74
N LEU A 149 -12.35 10.15 3.86
CA LEU A 149 -11.74 9.39 2.75
C LEU A 149 -12.71 9.23 1.58
N TYR A 150 -13.99 8.94 1.84
CA TYR A 150 -15.01 8.92 0.79
C TYR A 150 -15.16 10.28 0.08
N GLN A 151 -15.09 11.40 0.81
CA GLN A 151 -15.16 12.73 0.20
C GLN A 151 -13.93 13.04 -0.67
N GLU A 152 -12.75 12.63 -0.23
CA GLU A 152 -11.54 12.77 -1.02
C GLU A 152 -11.56 11.91 -2.28
N ALA A 153 -11.99 10.64 -2.16
CA ALA A 153 -12.17 9.74 -3.29
C ALA A 153 -13.19 10.32 -4.30
N ALA A 154 -14.31 10.87 -3.83
CA ALA A 154 -15.28 11.55 -4.67
C ALA A 154 -14.69 12.78 -5.39
N THR A 155 -13.93 13.59 -4.67
CA THR A 155 -13.28 14.79 -5.23
C THR A 155 -12.24 14.42 -6.28
N TYR A 156 -11.48 13.36 -6.02
CA TYR A 156 -10.50 12.81 -6.96
C TYR A 156 -11.19 12.25 -8.20
N ALA A 157 -12.22 11.40 -8.04
CA ALA A 157 -12.98 10.84 -9.15
C ALA A 157 -13.56 11.94 -10.04
N ALA A 158 -14.13 13.00 -9.45
CA ALA A 158 -14.64 14.14 -10.21
C ALA A 158 -13.53 14.87 -10.99
N ARG A 159 -12.37 15.12 -10.37
CA ARG A 159 -11.22 15.77 -11.03
C ARG A 159 -10.61 14.92 -12.14
N ALA A 160 -10.61 13.59 -11.96
CA ALA A 160 -10.11 12.62 -12.93
C ALA A 160 -11.15 12.26 -14.01
N ASN A 161 -12.33 12.91 -14.02
CA ASN A 161 -13.45 12.63 -14.93
C ASN A 161 -13.94 11.17 -14.90
N LEU A 162 -13.94 10.55 -13.72
CA LEU A 162 -14.44 9.20 -13.50
C LEU A 162 -15.91 9.24 -13.05
N PRO A 163 -16.73 8.25 -13.44
CA PRO A 163 -18.17 8.22 -13.15
C PRO A 163 -18.52 7.84 -11.70
N TYR A 164 -17.53 7.69 -10.82
CA TYR A 164 -17.69 7.15 -9.46
C TYR A 164 -17.88 8.23 -8.39
N ASP A 165 -17.84 9.51 -8.74
CA ASP A 165 -17.91 10.63 -7.79
C ASP A 165 -19.22 10.60 -6.98
N ARG A 166 -20.37 10.37 -7.65
CA ARG A 166 -21.68 10.30 -6.99
C ARG A 166 -21.78 9.12 -6.02
N PHE A 167 -21.18 7.98 -6.36
CA PHE A 167 -21.16 6.80 -5.51
C PHE A 167 -20.42 7.10 -4.20
N TYR A 168 -19.21 7.65 -4.30
CA TYR A 168 -18.42 7.98 -3.12
C TYR A 168 -19.06 9.11 -2.30
N ARG A 169 -19.72 10.10 -2.90
CA ARG A 169 -20.49 11.13 -2.16
C ARG A 169 -21.67 10.53 -1.39
N GLN A 170 -22.41 9.62 -2.00
CA GLN A 170 -23.52 8.94 -1.32
C GLN A 170 -23.02 8.12 -0.12
N ARG A 171 -21.94 7.37 -0.30
CA ARG A 171 -21.31 6.59 0.78
C ARG A 171 -20.71 7.48 1.88
N ALA A 172 -20.10 8.61 1.53
CA ALA A 172 -19.66 9.61 2.49
C ALA A 172 -20.83 10.09 3.36
N ALA A 173 -21.95 10.47 2.73
CA ALA A 173 -23.13 10.98 3.42
C ALA A 173 -23.69 9.95 4.42
N GLN A 174 -23.84 8.69 3.99
CA GLN A 174 -24.29 7.59 4.85
C GLN A 174 -23.34 7.36 6.03
N THR A 175 -22.03 7.44 5.79
CA THR A 175 -21.01 7.23 6.83
C THR A 175 -21.00 8.37 7.84
N TRP A 176 -21.21 9.62 7.41
CA TRP A 176 -21.41 10.75 8.32
C TRP A 176 -22.63 10.60 9.21
N VAL A 177 -23.73 10.05 8.69
CA VAL A 177 -24.91 9.73 9.51
C VAL A 177 -24.57 8.68 10.58
N ARG A 178 -23.81 7.64 10.23
CA ARG A 178 -23.32 6.65 11.20
C ARG A 178 -22.38 7.26 12.24
N CYS A 179 -21.50 8.16 11.81
CA CYS A 179 -20.62 8.92 12.70
C CYS A 179 -21.43 9.74 13.73
N ALA A 180 -22.47 10.44 13.28
CA ALA A 180 -23.37 11.19 14.17
C ALA A 180 -24.09 10.27 15.17
N SER A 181 -24.56 9.10 14.73
CA SER A 181 -25.17 8.10 15.63
C SER A 181 -24.19 7.60 16.69
N LYS A 182 -22.95 7.25 16.29
CA LYS A 182 -21.89 6.86 17.24
C LYS A 182 -21.58 7.95 18.25
N PHE A 183 -21.47 9.20 17.82
CA PHE A 183 -21.27 10.34 18.73
C PHE A 183 -22.44 10.53 19.71
N GLN A 184 -23.66 10.30 19.26
CA GLN A 184 -24.83 10.37 20.12
C GLN A 184 -24.83 9.25 21.18
N GLU A 185 -24.48 8.02 20.79
CA GLU A 185 -24.36 6.87 21.71
C GLU A 185 -23.26 7.08 22.74
N GLN A 186 -22.14 7.69 22.34
CA GLN A 186 -21.00 8.00 23.22
C GLN A 186 -21.23 9.24 24.12
N GLY A 187 -22.38 9.92 23.99
CA GLY A 187 -22.66 11.14 24.74
C GLY A 187 -21.74 12.31 24.38
N ALA A 188 -21.25 12.36 23.14
CA ALA A 188 -20.41 13.44 22.65
C ALA A 188 -21.20 14.78 22.61
N PRO A 189 -20.52 15.94 22.64
CA PRO A 189 -21.16 17.24 22.55
C PRO A 189 -22.10 17.36 21.35
N VAL A 190 -23.26 18.01 21.55
CA VAL A 190 -24.28 18.20 20.52
C VAL A 190 -23.72 18.87 19.26
N GLN A 191 -22.71 19.73 19.42
CA GLN A 191 -22.00 20.37 18.30
C GLN A 191 -21.30 19.35 17.39
N MET A 192 -20.70 18.29 17.93
CA MET A 192 -20.04 17.25 17.13
C MET A 192 -21.06 16.44 16.32
N ILE A 193 -22.17 16.06 16.95
CA ILE A 193 -23.28 15.36 16.28
C ILE A 193 -23.85 16.23 15.15
N ALA A 194 -24.07 17.51 15.44
CA ALA A 194 -24.59 18.45 14.45
C ALA A 194 -23.62 18.69 13.29
N ASN A 195 -22.32 18.81 13.55
CA ASN A 195 -21.30 18.95 12.51
C ASN A 195 -21.29 17.74 11.58
N ALA A 196 -21.36 16.52 12.13
CA ALA A 196 -21.44 15.29 11.32
C ALA A 196 -22.72 15.26 10.46
N LEU A 197 -23.88 15.62 11.02
CA LEU A 197 -25.14 15.67 10.26
C LEU A 197 -25.15 16.77 9.19
N LEU A 198 -24.52 17.93 9.44
CA LEU A 198 -24.37 18.98 8.44
C LEU A 198 -23.44 18.54 7.31
N ALA A 199 -22.36 17.83 7.62
CA ALA A 199 -21.48 17.23 6.62
C ALA A 199 -22.23 16.21 5.75
N ALA A 200 -23.05 15.33 6.37
CA ALA A 200 -23.92 14.40 5.64
C ALA A 200 -24.87 15.14 4.70
N THR A 201 -25.50 16.21 5.19
CA THR A 201 -26.47 17.02 4.44
C THR A 201 -25.83 17.67 3.21
N SER A 202 -24.61 18.18 3.35
CA SER A 202 -23.85 18.75 2.23
C SER A 202 -23.63 17.71 1.12
N GLN A 203 -23.28 16.47 1.50
CA GLN A 203 -23.07 15.39 0.54
C GLN A 203 -24.36 14.91 -0.13
N PHE A 204 -25.46 14.75 0.62
CA PHE A 204 -26.77 14.40 0.04
C PHE A 204 -27.29 15.49 -0.90
N SER A 205 -27.09 16.76 -0.56
CA SER A 205 -27.46 17.89 -1.42
C SER A 205 -26.68 17.88 -2.74
N ALA A 206 -25.39 17.55 -2.69
CA ALA A 206 -24.53 17.50 -3.88
C ALA A 206 -24.95 16.42 -4.89
N ILE A 207 -25.56 15.32 -4.43
CA ILE A 207 -26.08 14.25 -5.31
C ILE A 207 -27.55 14.44 -5.71
N GLY A 208 -28.25 15.42 -5.12
CA GLY A 208 -29.68 15.66 -5.35
C GLY A 208 -30.61 14.72 -4.57
N ASP A 209 -30.15 14.10 -3.49
CA ASP A 209 -30.98 13.26 -2.62
C ASP A 209 -31.70 14.11 -1.58
N TYR A 210 -32.73 14.82 -2.03
CA TYR A 210 -33.52 15.73 -1.19
C TYR A 210 -34.30 15.03 -0.06
N PRO A 211 -34.84 13.80 -0.23
CA PRO A 211 -35.40 13.04 0.88
C PRO A 211 -34.39 12.82 2.01
N ALA A 212 -33.15 12.42 1.70
CA ALA A 212 -32.12 12.25 2.72
C ALA A 212 -31.71 13.58 3.39
N VAL A 213 -31.63 14.67 2.62
CA VAL A 213 -31.39 16.04 3.16
C VAL A 213 -32.49 16.45 4.15
N ARG A 214 -33.75 16.16 3.82
CA ARG A 214 -34.87 16.42 4.73
C ARG A 214 -34.68 15.64 6.03
N ASP A 215 -34.40 14.34 5.92
CA ASP A 215 -34.29 13.46 7.07
C ASP A 215 -33.12 13.84 7.99
N THR A 216 -31.97 14.29 7.44
CA THR A 216 -30.85 14.82 8.23
C THR A 216 -31.20 16.13 8.93
N PHE A 217 -31.90 17.06 8.26
CA PHE A 217 -32.37 18.29 8.91
C PHE A 217 -33.44 18.05 9.98
N SER A 218 -34.30 17.05 9.79
CA SER A 218 -35.23 16.60 10.83
C SER A 218 -34.48 16.09 12.06
N ARG A 219 -33.42 15.27 11.89
CA ARG A 219 -32.55 14.84 12.99
C ARG A 219 -31.84 16.02 13.67
N LEU A 220 -31.31 16.97 12.90
CA LEU A 220 -30.69 18.19 13.43
C LEU A 220 -31.66 19.02 14.28
N SER A 221 -32.94 19.11 13.88
CA SER A 221 -33.96 19.84 14.64
C SER A 221 -34.37 19.17 15.95
N ALA A 222 -34.12 17.86 16.09
CA ALA A 222 -34.39 17.08 17.29
C ALA A 222 -33.26 17.14 18.33
N LEU A 223 -32.06 17.61 17.94
CA LEU A 223 -30.94 17.82 18.86
C LEU A 223 -31.22 18.93 19.86
N ASP A 224 -30.54 18.90 21.01
CA ASP A 224 -30.75 19.86 22.08
C ASP A 224 -30.10 21.23 21.82
N PHE A 225 -30.69 21.97 20.90
CA PHE A 225 -30.36 23.36 20.58
C PHE A 225 -31.38 24.36 21.18
N PRO A 226 -31.03 25.66 21.23
CA PRO A 226 -32.00 26.71 21.48
C PRO A 226 -33.19 26.65 20.51
N GLU A 227 -34.39 26.98 21.00
CA GLU A 227 -35.65 26.88 20.24
C GLU A 227 -35.62 27.59 18.88
N HIS A 228 -34.93 28.73 18.78
CA HIS A 228 -34.74 29.44 17.51
C HIS A 228 -34.04 28.56 16.46
N THR A 229 -32.99 27.84 16.86
CA THR A 229 -32.21 26.97 15.96
C THR A 229 -33.01 25.72 15.57
N LYS A 230 -33.72 25.11 16.53
CA LYS A 230 -34.63 23.97 16.26
C LYS A 230 -35.70 24.36 15.22
N LYS A 231 -36.35 25.52 15.39
CA LYS A 231 -37.34 26.06 14.43
C LYS A 231 -36.74 26.30 13.05
N ARG A 232 -35.51 26.83 12.97
CA ARG A 232 -34.80 27.05 11.70
C ARG A 232 -34.57 25.73 10.95
N PHE A 233 -34.02 24.71 11.60
CA PHE A 233 -33.79 23.42 10.94
C PHE A 233 -35.09 22.73 10.52
N LYS A 234 -36.15 22.82 11.34
CA LYS A 234 -37.48 22.30 11.00
C LYS A 234 -38.08 23.01 9.78
N ALA A 235 -37.93 24.34 9.69
CA ALA A 235 -38.37 25.10 8.53
C ALA A 235 -37.61 24.71 7.26
N ILE A 236 -36.30 24.46 7.37
CA ILE A 236 -35.48 23.98 6.24
C ILE A 236 -35.93 22.59 5.79
N ALA A 237 -36.12 21.64 6.72
CA ALA A 237 -36.64 20.32 6.40
C ALA A 237 -37.99 20.39 5.66
N GLY A 238 -38.88 21.29 6.11
CA GLY A 238 -40.18 21.52 5.46
C GLY A 238 -40.10 21.98 4.00
N ARG A 239 -39.01 22.65 3.59
CA ARG A 239 -38.82 23.08 2.19
C ARG A 239 -38.59 21.91 1.23
N TYR A 240 -38.05 20.79 1.72
CA TYR A 240 -37.75 19.61 0.91
C TYR A 240 -38.92 18.61 0.86
N ASN A 241 -40.08 18.94 1.45
CA ASN A 241 -41.26 18.07 1.41
C ASN A 241 -41.77 17.89 -0.03
N GLY A 242 -41.96 16.63 -0.43
CA GLY A 242 -42.48 16.28 -1.75
C GLY A 242 -41.47 16.39 -2.89
N MET A 243 -40.19 16.72 -2.61
CA MET A 243 -39.15 16.67 -3.64
C MET A 243 -38.80 15.22 -3.98
N PRO A 244 -38.66 14.88 -5.28
CA PRO A 244 -38.26 13.55 -5.70
C PRO A 244 -36.82 13.27 -5.28
N GLY A 245 -36.55 12.05 -4.84
CA GLY A 245 -35.19 11.54 -4.65
C GLY A 245 -34.63 10.95 -5.94
N VAL A 246 -33.32 11.06 -6.14
CA VAL A 246 -32.62 10.35 -7.21
C VAL A 246 -32.30 8.94 -6.72
N SER A 247 -33.19 7.99 -7.03
CA SER A 247 -33.01 6.56 -6.77
C SER A 247 -32.43 5.89 -8.02
N VAL A 248 -31.17 6.15 -8.33
CA VAL A 248 -30.43 5.35 -9.32
C VAL A 248 -29.39 4.56 -8.56
N ASP A 249 -29.33 3.26 -8.79
CA ASP A 249 -28.23 2.42 -8.29
C ASP A 249 -26.92 2.99 -8.85
N ILE A 250 -26.15 3.66 -8.00
CA ILE A 250 -24.95 4.37 -8.42
C ILE A 250 -23.81 3.36 -8.45
N PRO A 251 -23.24 3.02 -9.62
CA PRO A 251 -22.23 1.99 -9.69
C PRO A 251 -20.96 2.45 -8.96
N GLY A 252 -20.45 1.60 -8.06
CA GLY A 252 -19.12 1.75 -7.46
C GLY A 252 -18.01 1.28 -8.42
N LEU A 253 -16.76 1.32 -7.95
CA LEU A 253 -15.63 0.81 -8.73
C LEU A 253 -15.80 -0.70 -8.98
N PRO A 254 -15.88 -1.14 -10.25
CA PRO A 254 -15.97 -2.56 -10.58
C PRO A 254 -14.75 -3.36 -10.12
N GLU A 255 -14.98 -4.60 -9.68
CA GLU A 255 -13.92 -5.47 -9.16
C GLU A 255 -12.85 -5.81 -10.20
N TYR A 256 -13.20 -5.90 -11.48
CA TYR A 256 -12.23 -6.19 -12.55
C TYR A 256 -11.26 -5.04 -12.83
N LEU A 257 -11.53 -3.82 -12.32
CA LEU A 257 -10.60 -2.69 -12.37
C LEU A 257 -9.65 -2.68 -11.17
N LYS A 258 -9.88 -3.55 -10.18
CA LYS A 258 -9.00 -3.72 -9.04
C LYS A 258 -7.94 -4.75 -9.37
N HIS A 259 -6.72 -4.45 -8.94
CA HIS A 259 -5.57 -5.31 -9.15
C HIS A 259 -5.40 -6.25 -7.97
N ASN A 260 -5.34 -7.56 -8.26
CA ASN A 260 -5.18 -8.59 -7.23
C ASN A 260 -3.82 -8.51 -6.50
N ASN A 261 -2.81 -7.89 -7.12
CA ASN A 261 -1.43 -7.83 -6.62
C ASN A 261 -1.00 -6.41 -6.18
N ALA A 262 -1.93 -5.54 -5.78
CA ALA A 262 -1.61 -4.16 -5.40
C ALA A 262 -0.62 -4.03 -4.22
N TYR A 263 -0.44 -5.11 -3.42
CA TYR A 263 0.51 -5.17 -2.31
C TYR A 263 1.44 -6.37 -2.51
N ALA A 264 2.58 -6.16 -3.16
CA ALA A 264 3.59 -7.20 -3.32
C ALA A 264 4.51 -7.28 -2.08
N ASP A 265 5.09 -8.46 -1.83
CA ASP A 265 6.07 -8.68 -0.76
C ASP A 265 7.45 -8.09 -1.13
N ILE A 266 7.50 -6.78 -1.34
CA ILE A 266 8.66 -6.08 -1.91
C ILE A 266 9.89 -6.21 -1.01
N TRP A 267 9.71 -6.28 0.30
CA TRP A 267 10.81 -6.45 1.26
C TRP A 267 11.61 -7.74 1.05
N PHE A 268 11.01 -8.81 0.51
CA PHE A 268 11.77 -10.01 0.12
C PHE A 268 12.42 -9.83 -1.24
N ALA A 269 11.69 -9.31 -2.21
CA ALA A 269 12.20 -9.13 -3.57
C ALA A 269 13.46 -8.25 -3.57
N ASP A 270 13.42 -7.12 -2.85
CA ASP A 270 14.50 -6.15 -2.80
C ASP A 270 15.74 -6.68 -2.04
N LEU A 271 15.55 -7.43 -0.96
CA LEU A 271 16.68 -8.07 -0.27
C LEU A 271 17.33 -9.17 -1.12
N LEU A 272 16.54 -9.94 -1.87
CA LEU A 272 17.05 -10.96 -2.78
C LEU A 272 17.82 -10.30 -3.94
N GLU A 273 17.30 -9.19 -4.49
CA GLU A 273 17.98 -8.41 -5.52
C GLU A 273 19.31 -7.85 -5.01
N TRP A 274 19.32 -7.27 -3.81
CA TRP A 274 20.55 -6.77 -3.17
C TRP A 274 21.59 -7.88 -2.98
N GLU A 275 21.19 -9.05 -2.47
CA GLU A 275 22.12 -10.17 -2.27
C GLU A 275 22.72 -10.69 -3.58
N MET A 276 21.94 -10.67 -4.66
CA MET A 276 22.42 -11.09 -5.97
C MET A 276 23.33 -10.04 -6.62
N ASP A 277 23.24 -8.75 -6.25
CA ASP A 277 23.97 -7.61 -6.84
C ASP A 277 23.97 -7.62 -8.39
N GLY A 278 22.88 -8.14 -8.98
CA GLY A 278 22.75 -8.31 -10.42
C GLY A 278 23.65 -9.38 -11.05
N ASP A 279 24.22 -10.31 -10.27
CA ASP A 279 24.99 -11.45 -10.77
C ASP A 279 24.11 -12.35 -11.66
N PRO A 280 24.42 -12.47 -12.97
CA PRO A 280 23.73 -13.35 -13.89
C PRO A 280 23.61 -14.80 -13.42
N MET A 281 24.63 -15.29 -12.74
CA MET A 281 24.69 -16.69 -12.29
C MET A 281 23.72 -16.92 -11.13
N ALA A 282 23.78 -16.06 -10.10
CA ALA A 282 22.87 -16.10 -8.97
C ALA A 282 21.40 -15.94 -9.39
N VAL A 283 21.10 -14.97 -10.27
CA VAL A 283 19.75 -14.75 -10.82
C VAL A 283 19.25 -15.98 -11.59
N SER A 284 20.08 -16.56 -12.45
CA SER A 284 19.71 -17.75 -13.21
C SER A 284 19.47 -18.96 -12.30
N ALA A 285 20.32 -19.14 -11.29
CA ALA A 285 20.20 -20.23 -10.32
C ALA A 285 18.92 -20.12 -9.48
N SER A 286 18.55 -18.91 -9.04
CA SER A 286 17.34 -18.68 -8.23
C SER A 286 16.07 -19.00 -9.03
N ILE A 287 16.01 -18.60 -10.31
CA ILE A 287 14.88 -18.91 -11.21
C ILE A 287 14.77 -20.42 -11.46
N VAL A 288 15.89 -21.13 -11.66
CA VAL A 288 15.87 -22.59 -11.87
C VAL A 288 15.31 -23.31 -10.65
N GLY A 289 15.68 -22.87 -9.45
CA GLY A 289 15.23 -23.45 -8.18
C GLY A 289 13.77 -23.15 -7.81
N ASP A 290 13.20 -22.05 -8.28
CA ASP A 290 11.84 -21.64 -7.92
C ASP A 290 10.77 -22.29 -8.83
N LEU A 291 9.97 -23.17 -8.23
CA LEU A 291 8.89 -23.91 -8.90
C LEU A 291 7.69 -23.03 -9.27
N LYS A 292 7.61 -21.80 -8.79
CA LYS A 292 6.56 -20.84 -9.19
C LYS A 292 6.69 -20.41 -10.64
N TYR A 293 7.91 -20.43 -11.19
CA TYR A 293 8.11 -20.08 -12.59
C TYR A 293 7.66 -21.21 -13.53
N PRO A 294 6.95 -20.87 -14.62
CA PRO A 294 6.67 -21.80 -15.71
C PRO A 294 7.92 -22.52 -16.19
N ASN A 295 7.80 -23.81 -16.51
CA ASN A 295 8.92 -24.65 -16.99
C ASN A 295 9.69 -24.04 -18.16
N ARG A 296 9.03 -23.25 -19.01
CA ARG A 296 9.67 -22.54 -20.12
C ARG A 296 10.72 -21.53 -19.63
N ILE A 297 10.39 -20.75 -18.60
CA ILE A 297 11.28 -19.74 -18.01
C ILE A 297 12.43 -20.44 -17.29
N ARG A 298 12.12 -21.47 -16.48
CA ARG A 298 13.14 -22.26 -15.77
C ARG A 298 14.15 -22.93 -16.70
N ARG A 299 13.71 -23.48 -17.84
CA ARG A 299 14.60 -24.07 -18.86
C ARG A 299 15.52 -23.03 -19.47
N ARG A 300 15.02 -21.82 -19.76
CA ARG A 300 15.84 -20.72 -20.29
C ARG A 300 16.88 -20.27 -19.25
N ALA A 301 16.50 -20.17 -17.99
CA ALA A 301 17.42 -19.83 -16.91
C ALA A 301 18.51 -20.90 -16.76
N LEU A 302 18.16 -22.18 -16.91
CA LEU A 302 19.14 -23.26 -16.94
C LEU A 302 20.12 -23.12 -18.12
N VAL A 303 19.65 -22.74 -19.30
CA VAL A 303 20.52 -22.50 -20.46
C VAL A 303 21.46 -21.32 -20.20
N ALA A 304 20.97 -20.22 -19.61
CA ALA A 304 21.80 -19.09 -19.20
C ALA A 304 22.88 -19.52 -18.20
N LEU A 305 22.50 -20.26 -17.16
CA LEU A 305 23.41 -20.80 -16.14
C LEU A 305 24.51 -21.68 -16.77
N LEU A 306 24.13 -22.63 -17.62
CA LEU A 306 25.08 -23.54 -18.28
C LEU A 306 26.03 -22.77 -19.22
N THR A 307 25.54 -21.73 -19.90
CA THR A 307 26.36 -20.88 -20.77
C THR A 307 27.40 -20.10 -19.96
N ILE A 308 27.01 -19.58 -18.79
CA ILE A 308 27.94 -18.90 -17.87
C ILE A 308 28.99 -19.87 -17.33
N CYS A 309 28.57 -21.07 -16.89
CA CYS A 309 29.50 -22.10 -16.41
C CYS A 309 30.50 -22.53 -17.49
N ASP A 310 30.04 -22.75 -18.72
CA ASP A 310 30.90 -23.13 -19.85
C ASP A 310 31.90 -22.02 -20.20
N ALA A 311 31.46 -20.76 -20.18
CA ALA A 311 32.34 -19.61 -20.38
C ALA A 311 33.41 -19.48 -19.29
N GLN A 312 33.07 -19.76 -18.03
CA GLN A 312 34.02 -19.80 -16.93
C GLN A 312 35.03 -20.94 -17.10
N LEU A 313 34.57 -22.13 -17.46
CA LEU A 313 35.43 -23.30 -17.71
C LEU A 313 36.43 -23.05 -18.84
N ARG A 314 35.99 -22.37 -19.91
CA ARG A 314 36.85 -21.99 -21.05
C ARG A 314 37.68 -20.73 -20.79
N GLN A 315 37.50 -20.06 -19.65
CA GLN A 315 38.11 -18.77 -19.31
C GLN A 315 37.79 -17.63 -20.28
N VAL A 316 36.62 -17.67 -20.91
CA VAL A 316 36.18 -16.72 -21.95
C VAL A 316 35.02 -15.83 -21.44
N HIS A 317 34.84 -15.74 -20.12
CA HIS A 317 33.73 -15.01 -19.48
C HIS A 317 33.71 -13.50 -19.77
N ASN A 318 34.87 -12.91 -20.11
CA ASN A 318 34.99 -11.49 -20.50
C ASN A 318 34.93 -11.26 -22.01
N ASP A 319 34.71 -12.32 -22.80
CA ASP A 319 34.59 -12.17 -24.25
C ASP A 319 33.26 -11.48 -24.62
N PRO A 320 33.30 -10.41 -25.44
CA PRO A 320 32.11 -9.65 -25.80
C PRO A 320 30.98 -10.49 -26.41
N GLN A 321 31.29 -11.55 -27.18
CA GLN A 321 30.26 -12.41 -27.76
C GLN A 321 29.56 -13.25 -26.70
N THR A 322 30.32 -13.76 -25.74
CA THR A 322 29.80 -14.49 -24.59
C THR A 322 28.93 -13.60 -23.71
N SER A 323 29.40 -12.39 -23.39
CA SER A 323 28.62 -11.42 -22.60
C SER A 323 27.33 -10.99 -23.33
N ALA A 324 27.38 -10.78 -24.64
CA ALA A 324 26.18 -10.46 -25.44
C ALA A 324 25.17 -11.62 -25.45
N THR A 325 25.66 -12.86 -25.54
CA THR A 325 24.81 -14.06 -25.50
C THR A 325 24.13 -14.21 -24.15
N VAL A 326 24.87 -14.05 -23.05
CA VAL A 326 24.32 -14.08 -21.69
C VAL A 326 23.30 -12.95 -21.50
N ALA A 327 23.61 -11.73 -21.92
CA ALA A 327 22.69 -10.59 -21.83
C ALA A 327 21.39 -10.84 -22.63
N GLY A 328 21.49 -11.44 -23.82
CA GLY A 328 20.32 -11.84 -24.61
C GLY A 328 19.45 -12.88 -23.89
N LEU A 329 20.08 -13.91 -23.32
CA LEU A 329 19.37 -14.93 -22.54
C LEU A 329 18.71 -14.34 -21.29
N LEU A 330 19.38 -13.44 -20.57
CA LEU A 330 18.79 -12.74 -19.42
C LEU A 330 17.64 -11.82 -19.84
N GLY A 331 17.75 -11.14 -20.99
CA GLY A 331 16.67 -10.34 -21.55
C GLY A 331 15.41 -11.16 -21.85
N GLU A 332 15.57 -12.42 -22.25
CA GLU A 332 14.47 -13.37 -22.45
C GLU A 332 13.87 -13.94 -21.15
N LEU A 333 14.55 -13.75 -20.01
CA LEU A 333 14.05 -14.07 -18.67
C LEU A 333 13.24 -12.93 -18.06
N ALA A 334 13.40 -11.69 -18.57
CA ALA A 334 12.75 -10.54 -17.98
C ALA A 334 11.23 -10.58 -18.22
N THR A 335 10.31 -10.44 -17.25
CA THR A 335 10.23 -9.99 -15.84
C THR A 335 11.46 -9.90 -14.90
N ALA A 336 12.49 -9.13 -15.22
CA ALA A 336 13.63 -8.86 -14.34
C ALA A 336 14.20 -7.46 -14.65
N PRO A 337 14.14 -6.49 -13.72
CA PRO A 337 14.65 -5.15 -13.93
C PRO A 337 16.06 -5.02 -13.34
N ALA A 338 17.08 -5.69 -13.89
CA ALA A 338 18.46 -5.45 -13.46
C ALA A 338 19.47 -6.00 -14.47
N SER A 339 19.84 -5.19 -15.46
CA SER A 339 21.19 -5.29 -16.04
C SER A 339 21.83 -3.91 -15.87
N ARG A 340 22.81 -3.79 -14.97
CA ARG A 340 23.72 -2.63 -15.01
C ARG A 340 24.41 -2.66 -16.38
N PRO A 341 24.43 -1.55 -17.14
CA PRO A 341 25.16 -1.52 -18.40
C PRO A 341 26.65 -1.69 -18.12
N CYS A 342 27.29 -2.64 -18.80
CA CYS A 342 28.74 -2.78 -18.85
C CYS A 342 29.37 -1.63 -19.66
N SER A 343 29.27 -0.39 -19.17
CA SER A 343 30.09 0.76 -19.55
C SER A 343 29.60 1.98 -18.79
N GLY A 344 30.51 2.69 -18.11
CA GLY A 344 30.18 3.84 -17.28
C GLY A 344 29.43 4.95 -18.03
N SER A 345 28.11 4.98 -17.85
CA SER A 345 27.24 6.16 -17.97
C SER A 345 25.84 5.75 -17.54
N ALA A 346 25.25 6.45 -16.57
CA ALA A 346 23.83 6.30 -16.21
C ALA A 346 22.95 6.50 -17.47
N PRO A 347 21.78 5.82 -17.57
CA PRO A 347 20.57 6.48 -17.07
C PRO A 347 19.51 5.54 -16.44
N SER A 348 18.60 6.18 -15.72
CA SER A 348 17.35 5.70 -15.14
C SER A 348 16.61 4.63 -15.98
N CYS A 349 16.57 3.39 -15.49
CA CYS A 349 15.60 2.39 -15.94
C CYS A 349 14.38 2.44 -15.01
N ARG A 350 13.25 2.93 -15.56
CA ARG A 350 11.93 2.88 -14.91
C ARG A 350 11.57 1.43 -14.61
N ARG A 351 11.24 1.11 -13.35
CA ARG A 351 10.59 -0.15 -12.99
C ARG A 351 9.15 -0.12 -13.50
N SER A 352 8.90 -0.71 -14.66
CA SER A 352 7.54 -1.07 -15.08
C SER A 352 7.18 -2.42 -14.44
N ALA A 353 6.77 -2.36 -13.18
CA ALA A 353 6.09 -3.45 -12.47
C ALA A 353 5.29 -2.87 -11.29
N CYS A 354 4.31 -2.02 -11.61
CA CYS A 354 3.13 -1.76 -10.78
C CYS A 354 1.94 -1.74 -11.73
#